data_AF-A0A351JND3-F1
#
_entry.id   AF-A0A351JND3-F1
#
_cell.length_a   1.000
_cell.length_b   1.000
_cell.length_c   1.000
_cell.angle_alpha   90.00
_cell.angle_beta   90.00
_cell.angle_gamma   90.00
#
_symmetry.space_group_name_H-M   'P 1'
#
loop_
_entity.id
_entity.type
_entity.pdbx_description
1 polymer ?
#
loop_
_entity_poly.entity_id
_entity_poly.type
_entity_poly.pdbx_seq_one_letter_code
_entity_poly.pdbx_strand_id
1 'polypeptide(L)'
;RIGARARVGNFVEVKAASLGEGAKAAHLAYIGDAEIGAGANIGAGAITCNFQPGRTGKFRTEVGPGAFIGSNASLIAPIRIGEGAVVGAGSVVTQDIPPYALALERAPEVVKPGWARPREQGAKPDG
;
A
#
# COMPACT_ATOMS: atom_id res chain seq x y z
N ARG A 1 -12.28 -15.15 0.46
CA ARG A 1 -12.71 -15.65 1.80
C ARG A 1 -12.38 -14.58 2.84
N ILE A 2 -13.31 -14.25 3.74
CA ILE A 2 -13.05 -13.33 4.86
C ILE A 2 -13.06 -14.15 6.15
N GLY A 3 -11.95 -14.13 6.89
CA GLY A 3 -11.76 -14.90 8.12
C GLY A 3 -12.56 -14.36 9.30
N ALA A 4 -12.64 -15.15 10.37
CA ALA A 4 -13.30 -14.74 11.60
C ALA A 4 -12.69 -13.44 12.14
N ARG A 5 -13.53 -12.50 12.60
CA ARG A 5 -13.11 -11.18 13.12
C ARG A 5 -12.27 -10.33 12.15
N ALA A 6 -12.14 -10.73 10.88
CA ALA A 6 -11.52 -9.89 9.87
C ALA A 6 -12.45 -8.72 9.54
N ARG A 7 -11.85 -7.57 9.20
CA ARG A 7 -12.60 -6.34 8.93
C ARG A 7 -12.32 -5.86 7.52
N VAL A 8 -13.39 -5.72 6.73
CA VAL A 8 -13.42 -4.96 5.49
C VAL A 8 -14.29 -3.73 5.76
N GLY A 9 -13.69 -2.55 5.68
CA GLY A 9 -14.39 -1.29 5.94
C GLY A 9 -14.81 -0.56 4.68
N ASN A 10 -14.95 0.76 4.79
CA ASN A 10 -15.60 1.56 3.76
C ASN A 10 -14.69 1.71 2.55
N PHE A 11 -15.27 1.54 1.35
CA PHE A 11 -14.57 1.71 0.06
C PHE A 11 -13.36 0.78 -0.10
N VAL A 12 -13.49 -0.45 0.41
CA VAL A 12 -12.50 -1.51 0.18
C VAL A 12 -13.07 -2.52 -0.80
N GLU A 13 -12.37 -2.73 -1.91
CA GLU A 13 -12.70 -3.78 -2.88
C GLU A 13 -11.82 -5.01 -2.63
N VAL A 14 -12.45 -6.18 -2.50
CA VAL A 14 -11.77 -7.47 -2.34
C VAL A 14 -12.20 -8.38 -3.48
N LYS A 15 -11.25 -8.88 -4.27
CA LYS A 15 -11.52 -9.66 -5.48
C LYS A 15 -10.54 -10.83 -5.61
N ALA A 16 -11.06 -12.05 -5.74
CA ALA A 16 -10.24 -13.26 -5.84
C ALA A 16 -9.16 -13.36 -4.73
N ALA A 17 -9.50 -12.91 -3.52
CA ALA A 17 -8.57 -12.79 -2.41
C ALA A 17 -9.08 -13.43 -1.10
N SER A 18 -8.16 -13.72 -0.19
CA SER A 18 -8.43 -14.20 1.17
C SER A 18 -7.87 -13.25 2.23
N LEU A 19 -8.66 -13.02 3.28
CA LEU A 19 -8.22 -12.34 4.50
C LEU A 19 -8.31 -13.34 5.66
N GLY A 20 -7.19 -13.54 6.36
CA GLY A 20 -7.09 -14.39 7.53
C GLY A 20 -7.84 -13.86 8.74
N GLU A 21 -7.90 -14.66 9.80
CA GLU A 21 -8.57 -14.28 11.05
C GLU A 21 -8.01 -12.98 11.62
N GLY A 22 -8.89 -12.05 11.99
CA GLY A 22 -8.50 -10.76 12.57
C GLY A 22 -7.77 -9.78 11.63
N ALA A 23 -7.57 -10.13 10.35
CA ALA A 23 -6.96 -9.24 9.37
C ALA A 23 -7.84 -8.00 9.11
N LYS A 24 -7.23 -6.85 8.85
CA LYS A 24 -7.95 -5.58 8.74
C LYS A 24 -7.61 -4.87 7.45
N ALA A 25 -8.63 -4.43 6.72
CA ALA A 25 -8.55 -3.48 5.62
C ALA A 25 -9.72 -2.52 5.78
N ALA A 26 -9.49 -1.36 6.41
CA ALA A 26 -10.57 -0.54 6.92
C ALA A 26 -11.04 0.55 5.94
N HIS A 27 -10.19 1.02 5.02
CA HIS A 27 -10.46 2.22 4.23
C HIS A 27 -9.78 2.17 2.85
N LEU A 28 -10.51 2.50 1.79
CA LEU A 28 -9.95 2.93 0.49
C LEU A 28 -8.90 1.99 -0.14
N ALA A 29 -9.02 0.68 0.04
CA ALA A 29 -8.02 -0.29 -0.41
C ALA A 29 -8.55 -1.18 -1.54
N TYR A 30 -7.66 -1.62 -2.43
CA TYR A 30 -7.96 -2.67 -3.41
C TYR A 30 -7.10 -3.90 -3.13
N ILE A 31 -7.75 -5.04 -2.94
CA ILE A 31 -7.15 -6.33 -2.60
C ILE A 31 -7.60 -7.37 -3.63
N GLY A 32 -6.84 -7.45 -4.73
CA GLY A 32 -7.05 -8.32 -5.88
C GLY A 32 -6.03 -9.44 -5.96
N ASP A 33 -6.49 -10.68 -6.18
CA ASP A 33 -5.64 -11.87 -6.38
C ASP A 33 -4.61 -12.07 -5.23
N ALA A 34 -5.03 -11.81 -3.99
CA ALA A 34 -4.13 -11.76 -2.84
C ALA A 34 -4.49 -12.74 -1.71
N GLU A 35 -3.48 -13.09 -0.92
CA GLU A 35 -3.66 -13.82 0.34
C GLU A 35 -3.08 -12.99 1.48
N ILE A 36 -3.97 -12.56 2.38
CA ILE A 36 -3.65 -11.71 3.52
C ILE A 36 -3.71 -12.57 4.78
N GLY A 37 -2.57 -12.69 5.48
CA GLY A 37 -2.41 -13.52 6.66
C GLY A 37 -3.23 -13.05 7.87
N ALA A 38 -3.35 -13.92 8.87
CA ALA A 38 -4.07 -13.62 10.10
C ALA A 38 -3.46 -12.41 10.82
N GLY A 39 -4.31 -11.53 11.36
CA GLY A 39 -3.89 -10.33 12.09
C GLY A 39 -3.16 -9.26 11.27
N ALA A 40 -2.95 -9.46 9.96
CA ALA A 40 -2.30 -8.47 9.12
C ALA A 40 -3.16 -7.21 8.96
N ASN A 41 -2.50 -6.06 8.83
CA ASN A 41 -3.16 -4.76 8.69
C ASN A 41 -2.84 -4.13 7.33
N ILE A 42 -3.87 -3.84 6.56
CA ILE A 42 -3.81 -3.14 5.28
C ILE A 42 -4.18 -1.68 5.52
N GLY A 43 -3.20 -0.80 5.39
CA GLY A 43 -3.34 0.64 5.53
C GLY A 43 -4.31 1.24 4.52
N ALA A 44 -4.83 2.42 4.84
CA ALA A 44 -5.77 3.12 3.96
C ALA A 44 -5.10 3.45 2.62
N GLY A 45 -5.79 3.23 1.50
CA GLY A 45 -5.22 3.54 0.19
C GLY A 45 -4.21 2.53 -0.33
N ALA A 46 -3.94 1.43 0.39
CA ALA A 46 -3.04 0.40 -0.10
C ALA A 46 -3.66 -0.39 -1.26
N ILE A 47 -2.86 -0.69 -2.29
CA ILE A 47 -3.29 -1.32 -3.54
C ILE A 47 -2.43 -2.53 -3.85
N THR A 48 -3.04 -3.69 -4.08
CA THR A 48 -2.38 -4.84 -4.71
C THR A 48 -2.42 -4.68 -6.23
N CYS A 49 -1.29 -4.34 -6.85
CA CYS A 49 -1.18 -4.17 -8.30
C CYS A 49 -1.00 -5.54 -8.95
N ASN A 50 -2.13 -6.20 -9.22
CA ASN A 50 -2.19 -7.60 -9.64
C ASN A 50 -2.18 -7.82 -11.16
N PHE A 51 -2.43 -6.81 -11.99
CA PHE A 51 -2.47 -6.96 -13.45
C PHE A 51 -1.26 -6.31 -14.11
N GLN A 52 -0.55 -7.07 -14.97
CA GLN A 52 0.58 -6.56 -15.73
C GLN A 52 0.35 -6.80 -17.23
N PRO A 53 0.10 -5.74 -18.03
CA PRO A 53 -0.18 -5.90 -19.46
C PRO A 53 1.02 -6.51 -20.21
N GLY A 54 2.25 -6.16 -19.84
CA GLY A 54 3.47 -6.69 -20.46
C GLY A 54 3.76 -8.17 -20.18
N ARG A 55 3.13 -8.76 -19.15
CA ARG A 55 3.19 -10.20 -18.85
C ARG A 55 1.85 -10.91 -19.07
N THR A 56 0.93 -10.21 -19.76
CA THR A 56 -0.37 -10.70 -20.24
C THR A 56 -1.16 -11.52 -19.21
N GLY A 57 -1.17 -11.08 -17.95
CA GLY A 57 -1.77 -11.88 -16.88
C GLY A 57 -1.96 -11.16 -15.55
N LYS A 58 -2.58 -11.92 -14.63
CA LYS A 58 -2.74 -11.54 -13.23
C LYS A 58 -1.78 -12.32 -12.35
N PHE A 59 -1.24 -11.66 -11.34
CA PHE A 59 -0.23 -12.20 -10.44
C PHE A 59 -0.68 -12.07 -9.00
N ARG A 60 -0.21 -12.98 -8.15
CA ARG A 60 -0.62 -13.03 -6.75
C ARG A 60 0.28 -12.20 -5.84
N THR A 61 -0.33 -11.57 -4.84
CA THR A 61 0.37 -10.96 -3.70
C THR A 61 0.12 -11.81 -2.46
N GLU A 62 1.18 -12.19 -1.77
CA GLU A 62 1.10 -12.91 -0.49
C GLU A 62 1.57 -11.98 0.64
N VAL A 63 0.75 -11.78 1.66
CA VAL A 63 1.06 -10.97 2.85
C VAL A 63 0.97 -11.89 4.07
N GLY A 64 2.08 -12.02 4.80
CA GLY A 64 2.21 -12.92 5.93
C GLY A 64 1.37 -12.50 7.15
N PRO A 65 1.20 -13.40 8.13
CA PRO A 65 0.52 -13.09 9.39
C PRO A 65 1.15 -11.90 10.11
N GLY A 66 0.33 -11.07 10.76
CA GLY A 66 0.80 -9.93 11.55
C GLY A 66 1.53 -8.83 10.77
N ALA A 67 1.68 -8.94 9.44
CA ALA A 67 2.34 -7.92 8.64
C ALA A 67 1.55 -6.60 8.63
N PHE A 68 2.27 -5.49 8.49
CA PHE A 68 1.70 -4.15 8.44
C PHE A 68 2.01 -3.48 7.11
N ILE A 69 0.98 -3.20 6.32
CA ILE A 69 1.09 -2.48 5.06
C ILE A 69 0.73 -1.02 5.31
N GLY A 70 1.68 -0.12 5.10
CA GLY A 70 1.48 1.31 5.28
C GLY A 70 0.43 1.89 4.33
N SER A 71 -0.15 3.02 4.74
CA SER A 71 -1.13 3.73 3.92
C SER A 71 -0.54 4.15 2.57
N ASN A 72 -1.35 4.13 1.52
CA ASN A 72 -0.96 4.43 0.14
C ASN A 72 0.24 3.61 -0.40
N ALA A 73 0.47 2.40 0.13
CA ALA A 73 1.47 1.51 -0.44
C ALA A 73 0.94 0.83 -1.71
N SER A 74 1.79 0.68 -2.73
CA SER A 74 1.53 -0.07 -3.95
C SER A 74 2.32 -1.37 -3.93
N LEU A 75 1.62 -2.50 -3.96
CA LEU A 75 2.21 -3.84 -3.89
C LEU A 75 2.24 -4.47 -5.29
N ILE A 76 3.39 -4.42 -5.97
CA ILE A 76 3.51 -4.85 -7.38
C ILE A 76 3.68 -6.36 -7.44
N ALA A 77 2.61 -7.10 -7.76
CA ALA A 77 2.66 -8.55 -7.84
C ALA A 77 3.51 -9.05 -9.04
N PRO A 78 4.10 -10.27 -8.98
CA PRO A 78 4.07 -11.20 -7.86
C PRO A 78 5.10 -10.83 -6.79
N ILE A 79 4.66 -10.75 -5.53
CA ILE A 79 5.53 -10.52 -4.37
C ILE A 79 5.01 -11.24 -3.11
N ARG A 80 5.94 -11.54 -2.21
CA ARG A 80 5.70 -12.06 -0.87
C ARG A 80 6.18 -11.06 0.19
N ILE A 81 5.31 -10.74 1.14
CA ILE A 81 5.64 -9.94 2.32
C ILE A 81 5.60 -10.88 3.52
N GLY A 82 6.73 -11.04 4.19
CA GLY A 82 6.88 -11.99 5.28
C GLY A 82 6.03 -11.69 6.51
N GLU A 83 5.92 -12.67 7.41
CA GLU A 83 5.29 -12.52 8.71
C GLU A 83 5.86 -11.33 9.48
N GLY A 84 5.00 -10.51 10.09
CA GLY A 84 5.39 -9.38 10.93
C GLY A 84 6.18 -8.28 10.19
N ALA A 85 6.35 -8.39 8.86
CA ALA A 85 7.04 -7.38 8.08
C ALA A 85 6.24 -6.07 8.03
N VAL A 86 6.94 -4.96 7.89
CA VAL A 86 6.34 -3.63 7.81
C VAL A 86 6.70 -3.00 6.46
N VAL A 87 5.70 -2.62 5.69
CA VAL A 87 5.86 -1.76 4.51
C VAL A 87 5.54 -0.34 4.94
N GLY A 88 6.46 0.59 4.71
CA GLY A 88 6.23 2.00 5.02
C GLY A 88 5.11 2.62 4.20
N ALA A 89 4.50 3.67 4.74
CA ALA A 89 3.47 4.42 4.02
C ALA A 89 4.05 5.09 2.77
N GLY A 90 3.27 5.05 1.69
CA GLY A 90 3.62 5.62 0.39
C GLY A 90 4.60 4.79 -0.45
N SER A 91 4.96 3.58 -0.01
CA SER A 91 5.96 2.77 -0.73
C SER A 91 5.41 1.96 -1.89
N VAL A 92 6.18 1.88 -2.97
CA VAL A 92 6.01 0.98 -4.11
C VAL A 92 6.93 -0.22 -3.92
N VAL A 93 6.35 -1.36 -3.57
CA VAL A 93 7.09 -2.60 -3.29
C VAL A 93 7.13 -3.47 -4.54
N THR A 94 8.33 -3.79 -5.01
CA THR A 94 8.59 -4.53 -6.25
C THR A 94 9.33 -5.85 -6.05
N GLN A 95 9.70 -6.18 -4.81
CA GLN A 95 10.45 -7.38 -4.45
C GLN A 95 9.93 -7.98 -3.15
N ASP A 96 10.25 -9.25 -2.92
CA ASP A 96 9.89 -9.94 -1.69
C ASP A 96 10.51 -9.25 -0.46
N ILE A 97 9.72 -9.17 0.62
CA ILE A 97 10.13 -8.59 1.89
C ILE A 97 10.27 -9.72 2.91
N PRO A 98 11.46 -9.92 3.51
CA PRO A 98 11.67 -10.96 4.52
C PRO A 98 10.76 -10.78 5.75
N PRO A 99 10.49 -11.86 6.52
CA PRO A 99 9.79 -11.76 7.79
C PRO A 99 10.46 -10.76 8.73
N TYR A 100 9.66 -10.01 9.49
CA TYR A 100 10.07 -9.02 10.48
C TYR A 100 10.95 -7.88 9.94
N ALA A 101 11.05 -7.73 8.61
CA ALA A 101 11.80 -6.65 7.99
C ALA A 101 10.95 -5.39 7.83
N LEU A 102 11.62 -4.24 7.82
CA LEU A 102 11.06 -2.97 7.37
C LEU A 102 11.43 -2.75 5.89
N ALA A 103 10.43 -2.57 5.04
CA ALA A 103 10.58 -2.13 3.66
C ALA A 103 10.18 -0.66 3.52
N LEU A 104 11.10 0.15 3.03
CA LEU A 104 10.88 1.57 2.74
C LEU A 104 11.37 1.87 1.33
N GLU A 105 10.43 2.25 0.47
CA GLU A 105 10.71 2.83 -0.84
C GLU A 105 9.95 4.15 -0.88
N ARG A 106 10.67 5.26 -0.75
CA ARG A 106 10.13 6.63 -0.82
C ARG A 106 11.26 7.64 -0.93
N ALA A 107 10.99 8.78 -1.55
CA ALA A 107 11.95 9.88 -1.56
C ALA A 107 12.16 10.45 -0.14
N PRO A 108 13.39 10.88 0.20
CA PRO A 108 13.60 11.74 1.37
C PRO A 108 12.73 13.00 1.27
N GLU A 109 12.20 13.44 2.39
CA GLU A 109 11.40 14.66 2.45
C GLU A 109 12.29 15.88 2.17
N VAL A 110 11.83 16.77 1.29
CA VAL A 110 12.48 18.06 1.01
C VAL A 110 11.50 19.17 1.33
N VAL A 111 11.84 19.97 2.34
CA VAL A 111 11.07 21.16 2.71
C VAL A 111 11.68 22.39 2.05
N LYS A 112 10.86 23.16 1.33
CA LYS A 112 11.25 24.44 0.70
C LYS A 112 10.48 25.60 1.36
N PRO A 113 11.00 26.21 2.45
CA PRO A 113 10.30 27.27 3.16
C PRO A 113 9.93 28.43 2.23
N GLY A 114 8.71 28.94 2.36
CA GLY A 114 8.23 30.08 1.58
C GLY A 114 7.81 29.79 0.13
N TRP A 115 8.01 28.56 -0.38
CA TRP A 115 7.67 28.22 -1.77
C TRP A 115 6.20 28.48 -2.11
N ALA A 116 5.28 28.17 -1.20
CA ALA A 116 3.84 28.30 -1.40
C ALA A 116 3.29 29.70 -1.10
N ARG A 117 4.15 30.68 -0.78
CA ARG A 117 3.69 32.07 -0.64
C ARG A 117 3.14 32.52 -2.00
N PRO A 118 1.92 33.09 -2.06
CA PRO A 118 1.41 33.66 -3.29
C PRO A 118 2.44 34.65 -3.87
N ARG A 119 2.67 34.60 -5.18
CA ARG A 119 3.35 35.72 -5.85
C ARG A 119 2.46 36.95 -5.66
N GLU A 120 3.03 38.04 -5.17
CA GLU A 120 2.33 39.32 -5.20
C GLU A 120 1.95 39.60 -6.66
N GLN A 121 0.65 39.66 -6.94
CA GLN A 121 0.17 40.13 -8.22
C GLN A 121 0.43 41.64 -8.26
N GLY A 122 1.47 42.10 -8.97
CA GLY A 122 1.55 43.50 -9.37
C GLY A 122 2.85 44.26 -9.19
N ALA A 123 4.03 43.65 -9.12
CA ALA A 123 5.24 44.39 -9.48
C ALA A 123 5.36 44.43 -11.01
N LYS A 124 4.82 45.49 -11.64
CA LYS A 124 5.28 45.87 -12.98
C LYS A 124 6.79 46.13 -12.87
N PRO A 125 7.64 45.64 -13.79
CA PRO A 125 9.00 46.13 -13.86
C PRO A 125 8.93 47.62 -14.19
N ASP A 126 9.46 48.46 -13.30
CA ASP A 126 9.70 49.87 -13.57
C ASP A 126 10.88 49.97 -14.54
N GLY A 127 10.64 50.54 -15.73
CA GLY A 127 11.67 50.99 -16.67
C GLY A 127 11.88 50.08 -17.87
#